data_AF-A0A940TX43-F1
#
_entry.id   AF-A0A940TX43-F1
#
_cell.length_a   1.000
_cell.length_b   1.000
_cell.length_c   1.000
_cell.angle_alpha   90.00
_cell.angle_beta   90.00
_cell.angle_gamma   90.00
#
_symmetry.space_group_name_H-M   'P 1'
#
loop_
_entity.id
_entity.type
_entity.pdbx_description
1 polymer ?
#
loop_
_entity_poly.entity_id
_entity_poly.type
_entity_poly.pdbx_seq_one_letter_code
_entity_poly.pdbx_strand_id
1 'polypeptide(L)' 'MESMRNAGVQTSIHYPPIHQFTYYRQRYPELSLPVTEEVAAREVTLPLYPGLRDDEVDWVLSATIEALSFDRMFASSG' A
#
# COMPACT_ATOMS: atom_id res chain seq x y z
N MET A 1 -5.17 2.83 3.43
CA MET A 1 -5.95 2.09 2.41
C MET A 1 -7.46 2.18 2.62
N GLU A 2 -7.97 2.27 3.87
CA GLU A 2 -9.43 2.34 4.15
C GLU A 2 -10.15 3.52 3.46
N SER A 3 -9.56 4.73 3.48
CA SER A 3 -10.10 5.91 2.78
C SER A 3 -10.34 5.64 1.28
N MET A 4 -9.34 5.11 0.57
CA MET A 4 -9.45 4.77 -0.86
C MET A 4 -10.52 3.69 -1.10
N ARG A 5 -10.61 2.68 -0.23
CA ARG A 5 -11.65 1.65 -0.29
C ARG A 5 -13.05 2.26 -0.16
N ASN A 6 -13.23 3.20 0.78
CA ASN A 6 -14.51 3.90 0.98
C ASN A 6 -14.86 4.81 -0.20
N ALA A 7 -13.84 5.35 -0.89
CA ALA A 7 -14.00 6.07 -2.15
C ALA A 7 -14.30 5.17 -3.35
N GLY A 8 -14.29 3.82 -3.18
CA GLY A 8 -14.55 2.83 -4.22
C GLY A 8 -13.31 2.35 -4.98
N VAL A 9 -12.11 2.85 -4.65
CA VAL A 9 -10.85 2.48 -5.30
C VAL A 9 -10.28 1.22 -4.67
N GLN A 10 -10.17 0.15 -5.45
CA GLN A 10 -9.54 -1.10 -5.01
C GLN A 10 -8.02 -0.94 -4.95
N THR A 11 -7.42 -1.35 -3.83
CA THR A 11 -5.96 -1.38 -3.64
C THR A 11 -5.49 -2.76 -3.19
N SER A 12 -4.20 -3.05 -3.37
CA SER A 12 -3.55 -4.29 -2.88
C SER A 12 -2.12 -4.02 -2.39
N ILE A 13 -1.43 -5.06 -1.93
CA ILE A 13 -0.01 -5.10 -1.55
C ILE A 13 0.67 -6.19 -2.41
N HIS A 14 1.81 -5.90 -3.02
CA HIS A 14 2.54 -6.82 -3.92
C HIS A 14 4.05 -6.71 -3.66
N TYR A 15 4.60 -7.48 -2.72
CA TYR A 15 3.96 -8.52 -1.91
C TYR A 15 4.44 -8.43 -0.47
N PRO A 16 3.69 -9.00 0.50
CA PRO A 16 4.19 -9.18 1.85
C PRO A 16 5.55 -9.94 1.83
N PRO A 17 6.51 -9.58 2.70
CA PRO A 17 7.84 -10.17 2.66
C PRO A 17 7.80 -11.68 2.91
N ILE A 18 8.35 -12.47 1.97
CA ILE A 18 8.23 -13.93 2.01
C ILE A 18 8.83 -14.56 3.28
N HIS A 19 9.88 -13.94 3.85
CA HIS A 19 10.55 -14.45 5.05
C HIS A 19 9.64 -14.40 6.28
N GLN A 20 8.58 -13.61 6.25
CA GLN A 20 7.60 -13.53 7.32
C GLN A 20 6.51 -14.61 7.23
N PHE A 21 6.38 -15.31 6.09
CA PHE A 21 5.42 -16.39 5.94
C PHE A 21 5.79 -17.57 6.84
N THR A 22 4.77 -18.28 7.34
CA THR A 22 4.90 -19.33 8.37
C THR A 22 6.03 -20.32 8.10
N TYR A 23 6.13 -20.83 6.86
CA TYR A 23 7.17 -21.79 6.49
C TYR A 23 8.59 -21.21 6.64
N TYR A 24 8.83 -20.01 6.10
CA TYR A 24 10.15 -19.39 6.13
C TYR A 24 10.52 -18.90 7.53
N ARG A 25 9.56 -18.32 8.26
CA ARG A 25 9.77 -17.86 9.64
C ARG A 25 10.13 -19.01 10.59
N GLN A 26 9.52 -20.19 10.41
CA GLN A 26 9.88 -21.38 11.19
C GLN A 26 11.25 -21.93 10.83
N ARG A 27 11.66 -21.85 9.56
CA ARG A 27 12.94 -22.37 9.07
C ARG A 27 14.11 -21.41 9.34
N TYR A 28 13.86 -20.11 9.34
CA TYR A 28 14.85 -19.03 9.45
C TYR A 28 14.37 -17.94 10.43
N PRO A 29 14.27 -18.24 11.74
CA PRO A 29 13.64 -17.33 12.72
C PRO A 29 14.40 -16.00 12.91
N GLU A 30 15.71 -16.00 12.69
CA GLU A 30 16.58 -14.81 12.84
C GLU A 30 16.77 -14.03 11.53
N LEU A 31 16.16 -14.46 10.42
CA LEU A 31 16.31 -13.78 9.13
C LEU A 31 15.53 -12.46 9.13
N SER A 32 16.26 -11.35 9.12
CA SER A 32 15.71 -10.02 8.90
C SER A 32 16.21 -9.45 7.58
N LEU A 33 15.30 -8.81 6.84
CA LEU A 33 15.58 -8.11 5.59
C LEU A 33 15.02 -6.69 5.71
N PRO A 34 15.71 -5.77 6.42
CA PRO A 34 15.13 -4.49 6.84
C PRO A 34 14.62 -3.64 5.67
N VAL A 35 15.36 -3.61 4.56
CA VAL A 35 14.95 -2.85 3.36
C VAL A 35 13.67 -3.40 2.75
N THR A 36 13.55 -4.74 2.66
CA THR A 36 12.34 -5.39 2.16
C THR A 36 11.15 -5.14 3.07
N GLU A 37 11.36 -5.22 4.38
CA GLU A 37 10.34 -4.97 5.41
C GLU A 37 9.86 -3.51 5.34
N GLU A 38 10.79 -2.56 5.19
CA GLU A 38 10.49 -1.14 5.13
C GLU A 38 9.69 -0.75 3.88
N VAL A 39 10.02 -1.33 2.72
CA VAL A 39 9.30 -1.10 1.46
C VAL A 39 7.91 -1.71 1.53
N ALA A 40 7.80 -2.99 1.94
CA ALA A 40 6.52 -3.69 1.98
C ALA A 40 5.54 -3.07 2.99
N ALA A 41 6.04 -2.42 4.05
CA ALA A 41 5.21 -1.71 5.02
C ALA A 41 4.56 -0.42 4.46
N ARG A 42 5.10 0.14 3.37
CA ARG A 42 4.69 1.44 2.82
C ARG A 42 4.16 1.36 1.40
N GLU A 43 4.25 0.20 0.75
CA GLU A 43 3.76 0.02 -0.61
C GLU A 43 2.24 -0.06 -0.69
N VAL A 44 1.71 0.42 -1.81
CA VAL A 44 0.31 0.21 -2.21
C VAL A 44 0.28 -0.01 -3.71
N THR A 45 -0.52 -0.97 -4.15
CA THR A 45 -0.79 -1.20 -5.56
C THR A 45 -2.09 -0.50 -5.94
N LEU A 46 -2.00 0.37 -6.94
CA LEU A 46 -3.14 1.07 -7.52
C LEU A 46 -3.69 0.30 -8.73
N PRO A 47 -4.97 0.50 -9.10
CA PRO A 47 -5.53 -0.05 -10.33
C PRO A 47 -4.71 0.38 -11.55
N LEU A 48 -4.25 -0.60 -12.32
CA LEU A 48 -3.58 -0.38 -13.60
C LEU A 48 -3.89 -1.55 -14.53
N TYR A 49 -4.70 -1.31 -15.55
CA TYR A 49 -5.08 -2.33 -16.54
C TYR A 49 -5.46 -1.65 -17.87
N PRO A 50 -5.41 -2.36 -19.02
CA PRO A 50 -5.52 -1.74 -20.35
C PRO A 50 -6.83 -0.99 -20.64
N GLY A 51 -7.91 -1.31 -19.90
CA GLY A 51 -9.23 -0.70 -20.07
C GLY A 51 -9.51 0.48 -19.14
N LEU A 52 -8.53 0.90 -18.34
CA LEU A 52 -8.69 2.01 -17.40
C LEU A 52 -8.80 3.32 -18.19
N ARG A 53 -9.93 4.01 -18.05
CA ARG A 53 -10.18 5.28 -18.75
C ARG A 53 -9.52 6.46 -18.03
N ASP A 54 -9.28 7.56 -18.75
CA ASP A 54 -8.67 8.76 -18.19
C ASP A 54 -9.43 9.32 -16.98
N ASP A 55 -10.77 9.30 -17.00
CA ASP A 55 -11.61 9.75 -15.88
C ASP A 55 -11.51 8.82 -14.66
N GLU A 56 -11.26 7.52 -14.87
CA GLU A 56 -10.99 6.57 -13.79
C GLU A 56 -9.58 6.76 -13.22
N VAL A 57 -8.60 7.10 -14.06
CA VAL A 57 -7.25 7.48 -13.61
C VAL A 57 -7.33 8.71 -12.71
N ASP A 58 -8.04 9.76 -13.14
CA ASP A 58 -8.20 10.98 -12.35
C ASP A 58 -8.90 10.72 -11.00
N TRP A 59 -9.90 9.84 -10.98
CA TRP A 59 -10.57 9.41 -9.76
C TRP A 59 -9.63 8.65 -8.81
N VAL A 60 -8.85 7.70 -9.33
CA VAL A 60 -7.83 6.96 -8.55
C VAL A 60 -6.79 7.93 -7.98
N LEU A 61 -6.31 8.89 -8.77
CA LEU A 61 -5.34 9.90 -8.34
C LEU A 61 -5.91 10.80 -7.25
N SER A 62 -7.13 11.29 -7.43
CA SER A 62 -7.81 12.15 -6.45
C SER A 62 -7.97 11.45 -5.11
N ALA A 63 -8.47 10.20 -5.11
CA ALA A 63 -8.60 9.39 -3.90
C ALA A 63 -7.24 9.10 -3.24
N THR A 64 -6.19 8.90 -4.04
CA THR A 64 -4.83 8.69 -3.52
C THR A 64 -4.29 9.94 -2.83
N ILE A 65 -4.45 11.11 -3.45
CA ILE A 65 -4.01 12.39 -2.89
C ILE A 65 -4.76 12.71 -1.60
N GLU A 66 -6.08 12.50 -1.58
CA GLU A 66 -6.90 12.71 -0.38
C GLU A 66 -6.44 11.80 0.78
N ALA A 67 -6.25 10.51 0.51
CA ALA A 67 -5.79 9.55 1.51
C ALA A 67 -4.42 9.91 2.11
N LEU A 68 -3.51 10.48 1.31
CA LEU A 68 -2.19 10.93 1.77
C LEU A 68 -2.21 12.31 2.45
N SER A 69 -3.20 13.14 2.12
CA SER A 69 -3.34 14.50 2.68
C SER A 69 -3.92 14.46 4.08
N PHE A 70 -4.82 13.52 4.36
CA PHE A 70 -5.41 13.33 5.68
C PHE A 70 -4.35 13.01 6.74
N ASP A 71 -3.38 12.14 6.42
CA ASP A 71 -2.30 11.78 7.35
C ASP A 71 -1.37 12.95 7.68
N ARG A 72 -1.12 13.86 6.72
CA ARG A 72 -0.22 15.00 6.93
C ARG A 72 -0.80 16.07 7.86
N MET A 73 -2.12 16.20 7.95
CA MET A 73 -2.77 17.19 8.82
C MET A 73 -2.67 16.82 10.31
N PHE A 74 -2.52 15.53 10.62
CA PHE A 74 -2.36 15.05 12.01
C PHE A 74 -0.90 14.79 12.39
N ALA A 75 0.00 14.54 11.42
CA ALA A 75 1.42 14.36 11.66
C ALA A 75 2.18 15.66 12.00
N SER A 76 1.64 16.84 11.70
CA SER A 76 2.24 18.15 12.02
C SER A 76 1.86 18.72 13.39
N SER A 77 1.10 17.97 14.19
CA SER A 77 0.59 18.41 15.51
C SER A 77 1.26 17.69 16.69
N GLY A 78 2.42 17.07 16.48
CA GLY A 78 3.18 16.33 17.50
C GLY A 78 4.63 16.79 17.60
#